data_AF-A0A924DQT9-F1
#
_entry.id   AF-A0A924DQT9-F1
#
_cell.length_a   1.000
_cell.length_b   1.000
_cell.length_c   1.000
_cell.angle_alpha   90.00
_cell.angle_beta   90.00
_cell.angle_gamma   90.00
#
_symmetry.space_group_name_H-M   'P 1'
#
loop_
_entity.id
_entity.type
_entity.pdbx_description
1 polymer ?
#
loop_
_entity_poly.entity_id
_entity_poly.type
_entity_poly.pdbx_seq_one_letter_code
_entity_poly.pdbx_strand_id
1 'polypeptide(L)'
;MKTLFFSLILLSSFLTSCVEKQDKSTLRFHDPLQDKVETAQKLEAREIERKNFLLEKNRVWNEINTDAKESYKNIQGIVQNKCSSCHDSKSGLPFYGRIFKTINPVNHHQIEGLKSVDFANGFPFTAQGNPPQIAILKSIRNAMTERTMPLKVFTLVYPSKKINDEDEKKIVDWIDPVIEKLQDYDQRYNPSDANVTTQANKILELKCFRCHANGNNKGTFGSMENTQNLLKGKYVDLEMPDKSKLYTYIIQGKMPPSKLEALENDEMNTVRDWLELESKKAAKQEQK
;
A
#
# COMPACT_ATOMS: atom_id res chain seq x y z
N MET A 1 -55.78 -22.04 -32.21
CA MET A 1 -56.62 -21.00 -32.84
C MET A 1 -55.67 -19.84 -33.16
N LYS A 2 -55.11 -19.67 -34.38
CA LYS A 2 -55.72 -19.19 -35.64
C LYS A 2 -56.72 -18.06 -35.33
N THR A 3 -56.44 -16.80 -35.65
CA THR A 3 -56.58 -16.09 -36.94
C THR A 3 -55.93 -14.68 -36.79
N LEU A 4 -55.16 -14.04 -37.67
CA LEU A 4 -55.15 -13.80 -39.14
C LEU A 4 -56.42 -13.12 -39.71
N PHE A 5 -56.33 -11.80 -39.91
CA PHE A 5 -57.03 -10.92 -40.88
C PHE A 5 -56.15 -9.64 -40.93
N PHE A 6 -55.35 -9.30 -41.95
CA PHE A 6 -55.46 -9.18 -43.41
C PHE A 6 -56.40 -8.06 -43.92
N SER A 7 -55.77 -7.15 -44.68
CA SER A 7 -56.31 -6.29 -45.76
C SER A 7 -56.85 -4.91 -45.37
N LEU A 8 -56.63 -3.79 -46.09
CA LEU A 8 -55.73 -3.26 -47.14
C LEU A 8 -56.38 -1.89 -47.53
N ILE A 9 -55.67 -1.01 -48.26
CA ILE A 9 -56.21 0.10 -49.12
C ILE A 9 -56.52 1.43 -48.37
N LEU A 10 -56.11 2.66 -48.76
CA LEU A 10 -55.55 3.25 -50.00
C LEU A 10 -54.81 4.59 -49.71
N LEU A 11 -53.91 4.89 -50.65
CA LEU A 11 -53.19 6.09 -51.08
C LEU A 11 -53.55 7.52 -50.60
N SER A 12 -52.49 8.35 -50.77
CA SER A 12 -52.40 9.81 -51.00
C SER A 12 -52.18 10.64 -49.74
N SER A 13 -50.99 11.23 -49.57
CA SER A 13 -50.62 12.41 -50.35
C SER A 13 -49.10 12.60 -50.41
N PHE A 14 -48.61 12.79 -51.63
CA PHE A 14 -47.36 13.48 -51.93
C PHE A 14 -47.43 14.89 -51.34
N LEU A 15 -46.60 15.19 -50.34
CA LEU A 15 -46.06 16.54 -50.14
C LEU A 15 -44.58 16.41 -49.82
N THR A 16 -43.80 16.76 -50.82
CA THR A 16 -42.39 17.16 -50.81
C THR A 16 -41.87 17.56 -49.43
N SER A 17 -41.10 16.67 -48.81
CA SER A 17 -40.12 17.10 -47.80
C SER A 17 -38.93 17.65 -48.57
N CYS A 18 -38.85 18.98 -48.64
CA CYS A 18 -37.62 19.67 -48.98
C CYS A 18 -36.59 19.31 -47.91
N VAL A 19 -35.69 18.38 -48.25
CA VAL A 19 -34.46 18.14 -47.50
C VAL A 19 -33.64 19.43 -47.61
N GLU A 20 -33.57 20.17 -46.51
CA GLU A 20 -32.70 21.33 -46.39
C GLU A 20 -31.25 20.85 -46.50
N LYS A 21 -30.68 21.10 -47.68
CA LYS A 21 -29.33 20.71 -48.05
C LYS A 21 -28.38 21.51 -47.18
N GLN A 22 -27.75 20.84 -46.22
CA GLN A 22 -26.73 21.42 -45.36
C GLN A 22 -25.68 22.12 -46.22
N ASP A 23 -25.63 23.45 -46.11
CA ASP A 23 -24.73 24.32 -46.83
C ASP A 23 -23.29 24.05 -46.36
N LYS A 24 -22.53 23.32 -47.18
CA LYS A 24 -21.12 22.99 -46.91
C LYS A 24 -20.22 24.16 -47.28
N SER A 25 -20.43 25.32 -46.67
CA SER A 25 -19.51 26.46 -46.83
C SER A 25 -19.64 27.55 -45.76
N THR A 26 -20.01 27.22 -44.51
CA THR A 26 -19.84 28.19 -43.42
C THR A 26 -18.36 28.25 -43.01
N LEU A 27 -17.64 29.27 -43.49
CA LEU A 27 -16.33 29.64 -42.96
C LEU A 27 -16.49 29.99 -41.48
N ARG A 28 -16.09 29.08 -40.59
CA ARG A 28 -16.00 29.37 -39.15
C ARG A 28 -14.72 30.16 -38.92
N PHE A 29 -14.88 31.44 -38.63
CA PHE A 29 -13.78 32.25 -38.12
C PHE A 29 -13.47 31.77 -36.71
N HIS A 30 -12.29 31.16 -36.54
CA HIS A 30 -11.75 30.79 -35.24
C HIS A 30 -11.37 32.07 -34.53
N ASP A 31 -12.03 32.39 -33.42
CA ASP A 31 -11.68 33.53 -32.57
C ASP A 31 -10.68 33.08 -31.50
N PRO A 32 -9.39 33.44 -31.63
CA PRO A 32 -8.36 33.01 -30.68
C PRO A 32 -8.59 33.54 -29.27
N LEU A 33 -9.45 34.54 -29.07
CA LEU A 33 -9.83 35.03 -27.75
C LEU A 33 -10.85 34.11 -27.08
N GLN A 34 -11.78 33.54 -27.85
CA GLN A 34 -12.77 32.60 -27.33
C GLN A 34 -12.12 31.27 -26.91
N ASP A 35 -11.15 30.76 -27.69
CA ASP A 35 -10.41 29.55 -27.32
C ASP A 35 -9.59 29.73 -26.04
N LYS A 36 -9.04 30.94 -25.83
CA LYS A 36 -8.30 31.28 -24.61
C LYS A 36 -9.21 31.29 -23.38
N VAL A 37 -10.42 31.85 -23.50
CA VAL A 37 -11.41 31.89 -22.43
C VAL A 37 -11.90 30.47 -22.09
N GLU A 38 -12.27 29.67 -23.09
CA GLU A 38 -12.69 28.28 -22.88
C GLU A 38 -11.58 27.42 -22.27
N THR A 39 -10.32 27.65 -22.68
CA THR A 39 -9.16 26.97 -22.10
C THR A 39 -8.95 27.37 -20.64
N ALA A 40 -9.05 28.66 -20.31
CA ALA A 40 -8.94 29.15 -18.93
C ALA A 40 -10.03 28.57 -18.02
N GLN A 41 -11.28 28.54 -18.48
CA GLN A 41 -12.41 27.97 -17.73
C GLN A 41 -12.23 26.45 -17.50
N LYS A 42 -11.75 25.71 -18.51
CA LYS A 42 -11.44 24.27 -18.37
C LYS A 42 -10.32 24.02 -17.38
N LEU A 43 -9.30 24.87 -17.35
CA LEU A 43 -8.19 24.77 -16.38
C LEU A 43 -8.68 25.04 -14.96
N GLU A 44 -9.51 26.07 -14.78
CA GLU A 44 -10.11 26.41 -13.48
C GLU A 44 -11.01 25.29 -12.96
N ALA A 45 -11.87 24.71 -13.81
CA ALA A 45 -12.71 23.57 -13.45
C ALA A 45 -11.89 22.35 -12.99
N ARG A 46 -10.79 22.03 -13.69
CA ARG A 46 -9.86 20.95 -13.31
C ARG A 46 -9.16 21.24 -11.99
N GLU A 47 -8.81 22.49 -11.72
CA GLU A 47 -8.20 22.87 -10.44
C GLU A 47 -9.18 22.72 -9.28
N ILE A 48 -10.44 23.12 -9.47
CA ILE A 48 -11.51 22.94 -8.49
C ILE A 48 -11.74 21.45 -8.22
N GLU A 49 -11.83 20.63 -9.26
CA GLU A 49 -11.98 19.17 -9.14
C GLU A 49 -10.82 18.55 -8.34
N ARG A 50 -9.57 18.93 -8.68
CA ARG A 50 -8.38 18.48 -7.95
C ARG A 50 -8.42 18.89 -6.48
N LYS A 51 -8.83 20.14 -6.17
CA LYS A 51 -8.95 20.62 -4.79
C LYS A 51 -10.02 19.82 -4.02
N ASN A 52 -11.19 19.60 -4.62
CA ASN A 52 -12.27 18.83 -4.03
C ASN A 52 -11.83 17.38 -3.76
N PHE A 53 -11.13 16.76 -4.71
CA PHE A 53 -10.54 15.43 -4.52
C PHE A 53 -9.56 15.39 -3.34
N LEU A 54 -8.64 16.35 -3.22
CA LEU A 54 -7.68 16.42 -2.11
C LEU A 54 -8.36 16.68 -0.76
N LEU A 55 -9.39 17.53 -0.73
CA LEU A 55 -10.17 17.79 0.47
C LEU A 55 -10.88 16.54 0.96
N GLU A 56 -11.55 15.82 0.06
CA GLU A 56 -12.23 14.57 0.39
C GLU A 56 -11.25 13.48 0.82
N LYS A 57 -10.12 13.33 0.12
CA LYS A 57 -9.02 12.43 0.49
C LYS A 57 -8.55 12.70 1.92
N ASN A 58 -8.27 13.97 2.27
CA ASN A 58 -7.82 14.34 3.61
C ASN A 58 -8.92 14.13 4.66
N ARG A 59 -10.19 14.39 4.32
CA ARG A 59 -11.33 14.18 5.22
C ARG A 59 -11.45 12.70 5.61
N VAL A 60 -11.47 11.80 4.62
CA VAL A 60 -11.57 10.35 4.87
C VAL A 60 -10.35 9.84 5.65
N TRP A 61 -9.14 10.31 5.33
CA TRP A 61 -7.94 9.96 6.09
C TRP A 61 -8.04 10.35 7.58
N ASN A 62 -8.54 11.55 7.86
CA ASN A 62 -8.70 12.04 9.23
C ASN A 62 -9.79 11.28 10.00
N GLU A 63 -10.86 10.86 9.32
CA GLU A 63 -11.92 10.02 9.88
C GLU A 63 -11.36 8.66 10.31
N ILE A 64 -10.65 7.97 9.40
CA ILE A 64 -10.00 6.68 9.70
C ILE A 64 -9.05 6.80 10.89
N ASN A 65 -8.22 7.85 10.92
CA ASN A 65 -7.26 8.03 12.01
C ASN A 65 -7.93 8.32 13.35
N THR A 66 -8.99 9.13 13.35
CA THR A 66 -9.77 9.43 14.55
C THR A 66 -10.40 8.16 15.12
N ASP A 67 -11.07 7.38 14.27
CA ASP A 67 -11.70 6.11 14.65
C ASP A 67 -10.69 5.10 15.19
N ALA A 68 -9.56 4.94 14.51
CA ALA A 68 -8.49 4.02 14.91
C ALA A 68 -7.88 4.44 16.25
N LYS A 69 -7.69 5.75 16.47
CA LYS A 69 -7.18 6.29 17.73
C LYS A 69 -8.16 6.12 18.89
N GLU A 70 -9.45 6.30 18.65
CA GLU A 70 -10.47 6.12 19.69
C GLU A 70 -10.58 4.66 20.09
N SER A 71 -10.71 3.76 19.11
CA SER A 71 -10.79 2.32 19.33
C SER A 71 -9.52 1.72 19.92
N TYR A 72 -8.33 2.32 19.67
CA TYR A 72 -7.05 1.88 20.25
C TYR A 72 -7.05 1.94 21.79
N LYS A 73 -7.84 2.84 22.40
CA LYS A 73 -7.94 2.94 23.86
C LYS A 73 -8.36 1.62 24.51
N ASN A 74 -9.15 0.79 23.80
CA ASN A 74 -9.62 -0.51 24.29
C ASN A 74 -8.48 -1.53 24.48
N ILE A 75 -7.40 -1.39 23.71
CA ILE A 75 -6.23 -2.29 23.78
C ILE A 75 -5.00 -1.62 24.38
N GLN A 76 -5.06 -0.32 24.70
CA GLN A 76 -3.93 0.46 25.18
C GLN A 76 -3.29 -0.16 26.43
N GLY A 77 -4.09 -0.69 27.35
CA GLY A 77 -3.57 -1.39 28.54
C GLY A 77 -2.76 -2.65 28.20
N ILE A 78 -3.16 -3.39 27.16
CA ILE A 78 -2.44 -4.56 26.67
C ILE A 78 -1.12 -4.12 26.05
N VAL A 79 -1.13 -3.11 25.17
CA VAL A 79 0.08 -2.60 24.50
C VAL A 79 1.08 -2.04 25.51
N GLN A 80 0.61 -1.22 26.46
CA GLN A 80 1.45 -0.65 27.51
C GLN A 80 2.10 -1.74 28.38
N ASN A 81 1.33 -2.77 28.75
CA ASN A 81 1.85 -3.82 29.59
C ASN A 81 2.79 -4.77 28.80
N LYS A 82 2.41 -5.20 27.61
CA LYS A 82 3.05 -6.33 26.90
C LYS A 82 4.13 -5.87 25.91
N CYS A 83 4.01 -4.67 25.34
CA CYS A 83 4.82 -4.22 24.20
C CYS A 83 5.78 -3.06 24.55
N SER A 84 5.34 -2.08 25.34
CA SER A 84 6.08 -0.84 25.58
C SER A 84 7.47 -1.03 26.21
N SER A 85 7.73 -2.13 26.92
CA SER A 85 9.07 -2.39 27.47
C SER A 85 10.19 -2.47 26.41
N CYS A 86 9.84 -2.73 25.15
CA CYS A 86 10.78 -2.78 24.02
C CYS A 86 10.41 -1.89 22.84
N HIS A 87 9.14 -1.46 22.75
CA HIS A 87 8.59 -0.73 21.61
C HIS A 87 8.06 0.66 21.99
N ASP A 88 8.61 1.29 23.03
CA ASP A 88 8.25 2.65 23.41
C ASP A 88 9.53 3.45 23.66
N SER A 89 9.80 4.43 22.81
CA SER A 89 11.00 5.27 22.91
C SER A 89 11.05 6.15 24.17
N LYS A 90 9.92 6.35 24.86
CA LYS A 90 9.84 7.05 26.16
C LYS A 90 10.01 6.09 27.34
N SER A 91 9.81 4.80 27.14
CA SER A 91 10.05 3.79 28.17
C SER A 91 11.56 3.56 28.32
N GLY A 92 12.12 3.95 29.47
CA GLY A 92 13.56 3.78 29.73
C GLY A 92 14.02 2.33 29.60
N LEU A 93 15.27 2.13 29.15
CA LEU A 93 15.86 0.79 28.98
C LEU A 93 15.71 -0.03 30.28
N PRO A 94 15.28 -1.31 30.18
CA PRO A 94 15.30 -2.23 31.30
C PRO A 94 16.69 -2.26 31.93
N PHE A 95 16.74 -2.46 33.25
CA PHE A 95 17.97 -2.38 34.05
C PHE A 95 19.15 -3.17 33.45
N TYR A 96 18.89 -4.37 32.93
CA TYR A 96 19.92 -5.23 32.32
C TYR A 96 20.46 -4.71 30.97
N GLY A 97 19.70 -3.90 30.23
CA GLY A 97 20.15 -3.26 28.98
C GLY A 97 21.16 -2.15 29.24
N ARG A 98 21.18 -1.60 30.48
CA ARG A 98 22.11 -0.53 30.88
C ARG A 98 23.49 -1.04 31.31
N ILE A 99 23.59 -2.27 31.80
CA ILE A 99 24.83 -2.80 32.41
C ILE A 99 25.80 -3.39 31.37
N PHE A 100 25.31 -3.91 30.24
CA PHE A 100 26.17 -4.54 29.21
C PHE A 100 25.82 -4.09 27.77
N LYS A 101 25.87 -2.78 27.50
CA LYS A 101 25.42 -2.18 26.22
C LYS A 101 26.02 -2.82 24.95
N THR A 102 27.28 -3.24 24.98
CA THR A 102 28.03 -3.76 23.82
C THR A 102 27.97 -5.29 23.67
N ILE A 103 27.57 -6.01 24.72
CA ILE A 103 27.62 -7.49 24.80
C ILE A 103 26.21 -8.08 24.92
N ASN A 104 25.20 -7.25 25.24
CA ASN A 104 23.85 -7.73 25.50
C ASN A 104 23.02 -7.86 24.22
N PRO A 105 22.68 -9.08 23.76
CA PRO A 105 21.80 -9.29 22.60
C PRO A 105 20.42 -8.67 22.79
N VAL A 106 19.98 -8.45 24.04
CA VAL A 106 18.71 -7.78 24.32
C VAL A 106 18.73 -6.31 23.90
N ASN A 107 19.86 -5.62 24.02
CA ASN A 107 19.98 -4.23 23.54
C ASN A 107 19.80 -4.17 22.01
N HIS A 108 20.39 -5.12 21.28
CA HIS A 108 20.18 -5.22 19.84
C HIS A 108 18.70 -5.48 19.49
N HIS A 109 18.06 -6.44 20.16
CA HIS A 109 16.63 -6.73 19.93
C HIS A 109 15.71 -5.54 20.26
N GLN A 110 16.04 -4.75 21.28
CA GLN A 110 15.27 -3.55 21.62
C GLN A 110 15.45 -2.44 20.59
N ILE A 111 16.69 -2.21 20.13
CA ILE A 111 16.96 -1.27 19.05
C ILE A 111 16.17 -1.68 17.80
N GLU A 112 16.29 -2.94 17.36
CA GLU A 112 15.55 -3.44 16.20
C GLU A 112 14.02 -3.42 16.40
N GLY A 113 13.55 -3.63 17.63
CA GLY A 113 12.14 -3.50 18.00
C GLY A 113 11.62 -2.08 17.78
N LEU A 114 12.31 -1.08 18.32
CA LEU A 114 11.96 0.34 18.16
C LEU A 114 12.01 0.80 16.70
N LYS A 115 12.93 0.26 15.89
CA LYS A 115 12.96 0.53 14.45
C LYS A 115 11.71 0.01 13.74
N SER A 116 11.22 -1.15 14.18
CA SER A 116 10.06 -1.81 13.56
C SER A 116 8.75 -1.13 13.92
N VAL A 117 8.58 -0.73 15.18
CA VAL A 117 7.40 0.02 15.66
C VAL A 117 7.72 0.71 17.00
N ASP A 118 7.22 1.93 17.14
CA ASP A 118 7.26 2.74 18.36
C ASP A 118 5.84 3.20 18.76
N PHE A 119 5.46 2.84 19.98
CA PHE A 119 4.17 3.11 20.61
C PHE A 119 4.16 4.36 21.49
N ALA A 120 5.28 5.09 21.61
CA ALA A 120 5.46 6.22 22.53
C ALA A 120 4.40 7.33 22.41
N ASN A 121 3.83 7.52 21.21
CA ASN A 121 2.84 8.55 20.94
C ASN A 121 1.42 8.00 20.75
N GLY A 122 1.21 6.70 20.97
CA GLY A 122 -0.04 6.02 20.63
C GLY A 122 -0.27 5.97 19.11
N PHE A 123 -1.52 5.77 18.70
CA PHE A 123 -1.89 5.78 17.29
C PHE A 123 -1.99 7.23 16.74
N PRO A 124 -1.48 7.52 15.53
CA PRO A 124 -0.76 6.63 14.63
C PRO A 124 0.65 6.29 15.15
N PHE A 125 1.01 5.02 15.05
CA PHE A 125 2.34 4.51 15.40
C PHE A 125 3.40 5.00 14.44
N THR A 126 4.62 5.14 14.96
CA THR A 126 5.80 5.50 14.17
C THR A 126 6.72 4.30 14.02
N ALA A 127 7.51 4.28 12.96
CA ALA A 127 8.57 3.30 12.76
C ALA A 127 9.72 3.98 12.00
N GLN A 128 10.93 3.43 12.09
CA GLN A 128 12.05 3.98 11.34
C GLN A 128 11.71 3.96 9.84
N GLY A 129 12.06 5.05 9.14
CA GLY A 129 11.82 5.28 7.72
C GLY A 129 10.35 5.47 7.31
N ASN A 130 9.46 5.74 8.28
CA ASN A 130 8.09 6.18 8.03
C ASN A 130 7.29 5.30 7.03
N PRO A 131 7.25 3.96 7.23
CA PRO A 131 6.40 3.09 6.42
C PRO A 131 4.92 3.53 6.55
N PRO A 132 4.09 3.20 5.54
CA PRO A 132 2.66 3.50 5.62
C PRO A 132 2.02 2.76 6.79
N GLN A 133 0.95 3.33 7.34
CA GLN A 133 0.36 2.82 8.57
C GLN A 133 -0.17 1.39 8.43
N ILE A 134 -0.68 1.03 7.26
CA ILE A 134 -1.12 -0.32 6.93
C ILE A 134 0.00 -1.35 7.08
N ALA A 135 1.24 -1.02 6.68
CA ALA A 135 2.36 -1.94 6.79
C ALA A 135 2.77 -2.17 8.26
N ILE A 136 2.74 -1.11 9.08
CA ILE A 136 2.97 -1.22 10.53
C ILE A 136 1.89 -2.11 11.16
N LEU A 137 0.61 -1.86 10.86
CA LEU A 137 -0.50 -2.63 11.43
C LEU A 137 -0.46 -4.12 11.02
N LYS A 138 -0.22 -4.42 9.74
CA LYS A 138 0.00 -5.79 9.26
C LYS A 138 1.17 -6.45 9.98
N SER A 139 2.26 -5.72 10.23
CA SER A 139 3.41 -6.26 10.96
C SER A 139 3.05 -6.69 12.38
N ILE A 140 2.23 -5.90 13.09
CA ILE A 140 1.76 -6.19 14.44
C ILE A 140 0.80 -7.38 14.40
N ARG A 141 -0.21 -7.35 13.52
CA ARG A 141 -1.17 -8.44 13.32
C ARG A 141 -0.45 -9.78 13.15
N ASN A 142 0.47 -9.84 12.19
CA ASN A 142 1.21 -11.07 11.90
C ASN A 142 2.08 -11.50 13.08
N ALA A 143 2.70 -10.56 13.80
CA ALA A 143 3.49 -10.88 14.98
C ALA A 143 2.65 -11.50 16.12
N MET A 144 1.39 -11.06 16.26
CA MET A 144 0.44 -11.60 17.24
C MET A 144 -0.07 -12.98 16.81
N THR A 145 -0.58 -13.09 15.58
CA THR A 145 -1.14 -14.35 15.04
C THR A 145 -0.09 -15.46 14.92
N GLU A 146 1.16 -15.12 14.59
CA GLU A 146 2.26 -16.09 14.52
C GLU A 146 2.96 -16.31 15.87
N ARG A 147 2.53 -15.62 16.93
CA ARG A 147 3.14 -15.67 18.29
C ARG A 147 4.66 -15.50 18.28
N THR A 148 5.14 -14.64 17.39
CA THR A 148 6.57 -14.32 17.27
C THR A 148 6.98 -13.20 18.23
N MET A 149 6.00 -12.42 18.71
CA MET A 149 6.18 -11.41 19.73
C MET A 149 5.25 -11.63 20.94
N PRO A 150 5.73 -11.32 22.17
CA PRO A 150 7.11 -11.02 22.51
C PRO A 150 8.04 -12.22 22.31
N LEU A 151 9.34 -11.97 22.14
CA LEU A 151 10.32 -13.03 21.91
C LEU A 151 10.25 -14.11 23.00
N LYS A 152 10.32 -15.40 22.61
CA LYS A 152 10.23 -16.52 23.57
C LYS A 152 11.21 -16.40 24.74
N VAL A 153 12.47 -16.03 24.44
CA VAL A 153 13.51 -15.81 25.46
C VAL A 153 13.12 -14.72 26.44
N PHE A 154 12.48 -13.64 25.97
CA PHE A 154 11.99 -12.57 26.83
C PHE A 154 10.86 -13.06 27.72
N THR A 155 9.90 -13.82 27.19
CA THR A 155 8.79 -14.38 27.98
C THR A 155 9.20 -15.45 28.98
N LEU A 156 10.37 -16.09 28.80
CA LEU A 156 10.94 -17.01 29.79
C LEU A 156 11.32 -16.25 31.08
N VAL A 157 11.91 -15.06 30.93
CA VAL A 157 12.32 -14.20 32.05
C VAL A 157 11.15 -13.38 32.58
N TYR A 158 10.23 -12.98 31.70
CA TYR A 158 9.05 -12.19 32.04
C TYR A 158 7.75 -12.88 31.61
N PRO A 159 7.32 -13.95 32.30
CA PRO A 159 6.12 -14.72 31.91
C PRO A 159 4.84 -13.87 31.87
N SER A 160 4.74 -12.84 32.72
CA SER A 160 3.61 -11.90 32.74
C SER A 160 3.47 -11.10 31.45
N LYS A 161 4.53 -11.00 30.64
CA LYS A 161 4.54 -10.29 29.35
C LYS A 161 4.09 -11.17 28.18
N LYS A 162 3.89 -12.46 28.39
CA LYS A 162 3.38 -13.36 27.34
C LYS A 162 2.00 -12.90 26.86
N ILE A 163 1.79 -12.90 25.55
CA ILE A 163 0.48 -12.69 24.91
C ILE A 163 -0.29 -14.00 24.98
N ASN A 164 -1.46 -13.98 25.62
CA ASN A 164 -2.40 -15.10 25.64
C ASN A 164 -3.44 -14.97 24.50
N ASP A 165 -4.37 -15.91 24.42
CA ASP A 165 -5.36 -15.96 23.32
C ASP A 165 -6.37 -14.82 23.39
N GLU A 166 -6.68 -14.33 24.59
CA GLU A 166 -7.55 -13.16 24.79
C GLU A 166 -6.85 -11.85 24.39
N ASP A 167 -5.57 -11.70 24.72
CA ASP A 167 -4.73 -10.58 24.32
C ASP A 167 -4.61 -10.54 22.79
N GLU A 168 -4.28 -11.68 22.15
CA GLU A 168 -4.22 -11.80 20.69
C GLU A 168 -5.56 -11.39 20.06
N LYS A 169 -6.67 -11.97 20.54
CA LYS A 169 -8.00 -11.70 20.00
C LYS A 169 -8.33 -10.21 20.07
N LYS A 170 -8.15 -9.56 21.22
CA LYS A 170 -8.43 -8.13 21.38
C LYS A 170 -7.58 -7.25 20.45
N ILE A 171 -6.31 -7.61 20.27
CA ILE A 171 -5.42 -6.86 19.37
C ILE A 171 -5.86 -7.06 17.91
N VAL A 172 -6.13 -8.29 17.48
CA VAL A 172 -6.54 -8.59 16.09
C VAL A 172 -7.91 -8.00 15.78
N ASP A 173 -8.88 -8.11 16.69
CA ASP A 173 -10.22 -7.52 16.56
C ASP A 173 -10.16 -5.99 16.41
N TRP A 174 -9.11 -5.34 16.95
CA TRP A 174 -8.85 -3.91 16.74
C TRP A 174 -8.13 -3.63 15.42
N ILE A 175 -7.09 -4.42 15.08
CA ILE A 175 -6.24 -4.15 13.91
C ILE A 175 -6.97 -4.41 12.59
N ASP A 176 -7.70 -5.51 12.48
CA ASP A 176 -8.24 -5.98 11.19
C ASP A 176 -9.19 -4.95 10.54
N PRO A 177 -10.16 -4.35 11.26
CA PRO A 177 -11.02 -3.31 10.70
C PRO A 177 -10.25 -2.03 10.30
N VAL A 178 -9.16 -1.70 11.01
CA VAL A 178 -8.34 -0.54 10.68
C VAL A 178 -7.53 -0.80 9.41
N ILE A 179 -6.99 -2.01 9.24
CA ILE A 179 -6.32 -2.44 8.01
C ILE A 179 -7.30 -2.35 6.83
N GLU A 180 -8.50 -2.90 6.97
CA GLU A 180 -9.53 -2.90 5.92
C GLU A 180 -9.86 -1.46 5.48
N LYS A 181 -10.15 -0.56 6.42
CA LYS A 181 -10.39 0.86 6.13
C LYS A 181 -9.21 1.53 5.39
N LEU A 182 -7.98 1.19 5.77
CA LEU A 182 -6.77 1.72 5.10
C LEU A 182 -6.56 1.13 3.71
N GLN A 183 -6.92 -0.14 3.48
CA GLN A 183 -6.89 -0.77 2.16
C GLN A 183 -7.91 -0.12 1.24
N ASP A 184 -9.14 0.06 1.69
CA ASP A 184 -10.21 0.73 0.93
C ASP A 184 -9.82 2.18 0.59
N TYR A 185 -9.24 2.90 1.55
CA TYR A 185 -8.71 4.24 1.33
C TYR A 185 -7.65 4.25 0.23
N ASP A 186 -6.68 3.33 0.29
CA ASP A 186 -5.61 3.25 -0.69
C ASP A 186 -6.13 2.88 -2.08
N GLN A 187 -7.04 1.91 -2.16
CA GLN A 187 -7.68 1.53 -3.42
C GLN A 187 -8.46 2.69 -4.04
N ARG A 188 -9.12 3.52 -3.22
CA ARG A 188 -9.91 4.66 -3.71
C ARG A 188 -9.05 5.85 -4.14
N TYR A 189 -7.99 6.16 -3.39
CA TYR A 189 -7.28 7.44 -3.53
C TYR A 189 -5.82 7.32 -4.02
N ASN A 190 -5.30 6.10 -4.11
CA ASN A 190 -3.97 5.75 -4.63
C ASN A 190 -4.05 4.47 -5.49
N PRO A 191 -4.96 4.40 -6.48
CA PRO A 191 -5.19 3.15 -7.19
C PRO A 191 -3.90 2.69 -7.90
N SER A 192 -3.57 1.42 -7.72
CA SER A 192 -2.34 0.82 -8.25
C SER A 192 -2.42 0.53 -9.75
N ASP A 193 -3.62 0.62 -10.34
CA ASP A 193 -3.96 0.33 -11.73
C ASP A 193 -3.28 1.24 -12.77
N ALA A 194 -2.65 2.34 -12.36
CA ALA A 194 -2.02 3.28 -13.28
C ALA A 194 -0.90 2.67 -14.15
N ASN A 195 -0.07 1.76 -13.62
CA ASN A 195 0.92 0.98 -14.38
C ASN A 195 1.57 -0.14 -13.52
N VAL A 196 2.22 -1.11 -14.18
CA VAL A 196 2.89 -2.26 -13.53
C VAL A 196 3.96 -1.86 -12.50
N THR A 197 4.68 -0.75 -12.70
CA THR A 197 5.67 -0.26 -11.73
C THR A 197 4.98 0.17 -10.43
N THR A 198 3.86 0.88 -10.51
CA THR A 198 3.07 1.27 -9.34
C THR A 198 2.52 0.04 -8.61
N GLN A 199 2.02 -0.95 -9.34
CA GLN A 199 1.52 -2.21 -8.77
C GLN A 199 2.62 -2.97 -8.03
N ALA A 200 3.79 -3.15 -8.67
CA ALA A 200 4.92 -3.83 -8.04
C ALA A 200 5.39 -3.07 -6.79
N ASN A 201 5.49 -1.75 -6.83
CA ASN A 201 5.86 -0.95 -5.65
C ASN A 201 4.88 -1.14 -4.50
N LYS A 202 3.58 -1.23 -4.78
CA LYS A 202 2.57 -1.50 -3.77
C LYS A 202 2.77 -2.87 -3.12
N ILE A 203 3.06 -3.89 -3.93
CA ILE A 203 3.36 -5.24 -3.43
C ILE A 203 4.59 -5.21 -2.52
N LEU A 204 5.69 -4.56 -2.96
CA LEU A 204 6.91 -4.45 -2.17
C LEU A 204 6.67 -3.71 -0.84
N GLU A 205 5.90 -2.61 -0.88
CA GLU A 205 5.53 -1.82 0.29
C GLU A 205 4.75 -2.65 1.33
N LEU A 206 3.77 -3.43 0.87
CA LEU A 206 2.90 -4.21 1.75
C LEU A 206 3.58 -5.48 2.27
N LYS A 207 4.37 -6.16 1.42
CA LYS A 207 4.85 -7.52 1.70
C LYS A 207 6.33 -7.60 2.07
N CYS A 208 7.13 -6.61 1.69
CA CYS A 208 8.59 -6.70 1.80
C CYS A 208 9.21 -5.61 2.69
N PHE A 209 8.68 -4.38 2.66
CA PHE A 209 9.30 -3.22 3.33
C PHE A 209 9.44 -3.38 4.83
N ARG A 210 8.56 -4.16 5.47
CA ARG A 210 8.65 -4.53 6.89
C ARG A 210 10.04 -5.03 7.30
N CYS A 211 10.71 -5.79 6.44
CA CYS A 211 11.99 -6.43 6.75
C CYS A 211 13.16 -5.89 5.92
N HIS A 212 12.87 -5.33 4.75
CA HIS A 212 13.87 -4.97 3.74
C HIS A 212 13.86 -3.48 3.36
N ALA A 213 13.11 -2.63 4.04
CA ALA A 213 13.09 -1.20 3.76
C ALA A 213 13.25 -0.35 5.02
N ASN A 214 13.41 0.96 4.82
CA ASN A 214 13.26 1.95 5.88
C ASN A 214 14.27 1.79 7.03
N GLY A 215 15.51 1.43 6.68
CA GLY A 215 16.58 1.13 7.63
C GLY A 215 16.61 -0.33 8.11
N ASN A 216 15.59 -1.13 7.78
CA ASN A 216 15.64 -2.59 7.97
C ASN A 216 16.41 -3.23 6.82
N ASN A 217 17.27 -4.19 7.17
CA ASN A 217 18.14 -4.89 6.21
C ASN A 217 18.25 -6.39 6.49
N LYS A 218 17.14 -7.01 6.96
CA LYS A 218 17.14 -8.42 7.38
C LYS A 218 17.64 -9.31 6.25
N GLY A 219 18.48 -10.29 6.60
CA GLY A 219 19.10 -11.19 5.62
C GLY A 219 20.09 -10.48 4.69
N THR A 220 20.71 -9.37 5.12
CA THR A 220 21.61 -8.53 4.31
C THR A 220 20.95 -7.96 3.06
N PHE A 221 19.63 -7.78 3.13
CA PHE A 221 18.81 -7.25 2.06
C PHE A 221 17.96 -6.11 2.62
N GLY A 222 18.18 -4.90 2.11
CA GLY A 222 17.63 -3.65 2.64
C GLY A 222 17.43 -2.60 1.55
N SER A 223 16.96 -1.42 1.95
CA SER A 223 16.75 -0.26 1.08
C SER A 223 15.78 -0.49 -0.10
N MET A 224 14.80 -1.37 0.09
CA MET A 224 13.81 -1.70 -0.93
C MET A 224 12.87 -0.54 -1.28
N GLU A 225 12.79 0.48 -0.41
CA GLU A 225 12.09 1.74 -0.71
C GLU A 225 12.70 2.50 -1.89
N ASN A 226 13.96 2.22 -2.24
CA ASN A 226 14.63 2.79 -3.39
C ASN A 226 14.74 1.75 -4.52
N THR A 227 13.74 1.74 -5.39
CA THR A 227 13.66 0.82 -6.54
C THR A 227 14.86 0.94 -7.46
N GLN A 228 15.40 2.14 -7.67
CA GLN A 228 16.57 2.33 -8.53
C GLN A 228 17.82 1.67 -7.96
N ASN A 229 18.02 1.76 -6.65
CA ASN A 229 19.10 1.06 -5.97
C ASN A 229 18.87 -0.46 -5.93
N LEU A 230 17.60 -0.88 -5.77
CA LEU A 230 17.22 -2.29 -5.81
C LEU A 230 17.55 -2.92 -7.17
N LEU A 231 17.21 -2.26 -8.28
CA LEU A 231 17.47 -2.72 -9.64
C LEU A 231 18.96 -2.84 -9.95
N LYS A 232 19.80 -2.00 -9.33
CA LYS A 232 21.27 -2.06 -9.43
C LYS A 232 21.91 -3.04 -8.42
N GLY A 233 21.11 -3.58 -7.51
CA GLY A 233 21.60 -4.44 -6.44
C GLY A 233 21.84 -5.88 -6.89
N LYS A 234 22.69 -6.61 -6.16
CA LYS A 234 23.05 -8.02 -6.42
C LYS A 234 21.89 -9.04 -6.40
N TYR A 235 20.67 -8.59 -6.12
CA TYR A 235 19.49 -9.45 -5.99
C TYR A 235 18.56 -9.37 -7.21
N VAL A 236 18.80 -8.40 -8.10
CA VAL A 236 18.10 -8.24 -9.36
C VAL A 236 19.09 -8.52 -10.49
N ASP A 237 18.66 -9.32 -11.45
CA ASP A 237 19.35 -9.61 -12.69
C ASP A 237 18.46 -9.09 -13.84
N LEU A 238 18.87 -7.97 -14.44
CA LEU A 238 18.11 -7.34 -15.53
C LEU A 238 18.36 -8.01 -16.89
N GLU A 239 19.42 -8.79 -17.05
CA GLU A 239 19.63 -9.59 -18.27
C GLU A 239 18.70 -10.80 -18.27
N MET A 240 18.50 -11.41 -17.09
CA MET A 240 17.63 -12.55 -16.89
C MET A 240 16.68 -12.31 -15.70
N PRO A 241 15.58 -11.54 -15.90
CA PRO A 241 14.61 -11.22 -14.85
C PRO A 241 14.15 -12.42 -14.02
N ASP A 242 13.83 -13.54 -14.68
CA ASP A 242 13.36 -14.77 -14.03
C ASP A 242 14.39 -15.42 -13.11
N LYS A 243 15.69 -15.16 -13.33
CA LYS A 243 16.79 -15.67 -12.50
C LYS A 243 17.18 -14.73 -11.38
N SER A 244 16.56 -13.54 -11.30
CA SER A 244 16.76 -12.61 -10.20
C SER A 244 16.54 -13.33 -8.86
N LYS A 245 17.48 -13.16 -7.91
CA LYS A 245 17.33 -13.73 -6.55
C LYS A 245 16.06 -13.24 -5.87
N LEU A 246 15.68 -11.98 -6.14
CA LEU A 246 14.42 -11.40 -5.69
C LEU A 246 13.23 -12.26 -6.12
N TYR A 247 13.10 -12.54 -7.42
CA TYR A 247 11.97 -13.29 -7.96
C TYR A 247 12.03 -14.77 -7.59
N THR A 248 13.21 -15.39 -7.67
CA THR A 248 13.38 -16.81 -7.34
C THR A 248 13.05 -17.13 -5.87
N TYR A 249 13.35 -16.23 -4.92
CA TYR A 249 12.96 -16.42 -3.52
C TYR A 249 11.45 -16.29 -3.29
N ILE A 250 10.77 -15.44 -4.07
CA ILE A 250 9.32 -15.30 -4.04
C ILE A 250 8.65 -16.60 -4.52
N ILE A 251 8.99 -17.08 -5.73
CA ILE A 251 8.36 -18.28 -6.31
C ILE A 251 8.68 -19.57 -5.54
N GLN A 252 9.80 -19.60 -4.81
CA GLN A 252 10.16 -20.72 -3.93
C GLN A 252 9.43 -20.67 -2.58
N GLY A 253 8.60 -19.64 -2.34
CA GLY A 253 7.91 -19.44 -1.07
C GLY A 253 8.84 -19.14 0.10
N LYS A 254 10.08 -18.70 -0.16
CA LYS A 254 11.06 -18.36 0.87
C LYS A 254 10.84 -16.97 1.43
N MET A 255 10.25 -16.07 0.63
CA MET A 255 9.95 -14.69 1.01
C MET A 255 8.56 -14.28 0.51
N PRO A 256 7.76 -13.59 1.34
CA PRO A 256 8.00 -13.28 2.76
C PRO A 256 7.97 -14.53 3.67
N PRO A 257 8.60 -14.49 4.86
CA PRO A 257 8.63 -15.65 5.77
C PRO A 257 7.26 -15.95 6.41
N SER A 258 6.37 -14.96 6.44
CA SER A 258 5.01 -15.10 6.95
C SER A 258 4.12 -15.65 5.85
N LYS A 259 3.42 -16.75 6.13
CA LYS A 259 2.45 -17.32 5.18
C LYS A 259 1.26 -16.40 4.92
N LEU A 260 0.92 -15.53 5.88
CA LEU A 260 -0.17 -14.57 5.76
C LEU A 260 0.12 -13.47 4.73
N GLU A 261 1.40 -13.23 4.42
CA GLU A 261 1.84 -12.26 3.41
C GLU A 261 2.50 -12.95 2.21
N ALA A 262 2.30 -14.27 2.04
CA ALA A 262 2.76 -14.95 0.83
C ALA A 262 2.17 -14.26 -0.40
N LEU A 263 2.95 -14.17 -1.48
CA LEU A 263 2.46 -13.57 -2.72
C LEU A 263 1.54 -14.57 -3.43
N GLU A 264 0.41 -14.07 -3.91
CA GLU A 264 -0.47 -14.78 -4.82
C GLU A 264 0.12 -14.83 -6.23
N ASN A 265 -0.39 -15.71 -7.09
CA ASN A 265 0.17 -15.93 -8.42
C ASN A 265 0.15 -14.66 -9.28
N ASP A 266 -0.90 -13.85 -9.17
CA ASP A 266 -1.03 -12.57 -9.85
C ASP A 266 0.01 -11.56 -9.34
N GLU A 267 0.19 -11.42 -8.03
CA GLU A 267 1.21 -10.54 -7.45
C GLU A 267 2.63 -10.98 -7.83
N MET A 268 2.90 -12.29 -7.85
CA MET A 268 4.17 -12.83 -8.34
C MET A 268 4.39 -12.45 -9.80
N ASN A 269 3.36 -12.58 -10.64
CA ASN A 269 3.42 -12.16 -12.04
C ASN A 269 3.64 -10.65 -12.17
N THR A 270 2.98 -9.82 -11.37
CA THR A 270 3.19 -8.36 -11.37
C THR A 270 4.65 -8.01 -11.04
N VAL A 271 5.28 -8.69 -10.07
CA VAL A 271 6.70 -8.47 -9.76
C VAL A 271 7.60 -8.90 -10.92
N ARG A 272 7.30 -10.03 -11.58
CA ARG A 272 8.03 -10.47 -12.78
C ARG A 272 7.90 -9.46 -13.92
N ASP A 273 6.67 -9.08 -14.24
CA ASP A 273 6.36 -8.17 -15.35
C ASP A 273 6.99 -6.79 -15.12
N TRP A 274 7.09 -6.35 -13.87
CA TRP A 274 7.86 -5.15 -13.51
C TRP A 274 9.36 -5.32 -13.77
N LEU A 275 9.99 -6.43 -13.36
CA LEU A 275 11.41 -6.69 -13.65
C LEU A 275 11.68 -6.76 -15.16
N GLU A 276 10.79 -7.37 -15.94
CA GLU A 276 10.88 -7.39 -17.40
C GLU A 276 10.76 -5.98 -18.02
N LEU A 277 9.87 -5.15 -17.49
CA LEU A 277 9.73 -3.77 -17.94
C LEU A 277 11.02 -2.99 -17.71
N GLU A 278 11.63 -3.12 -16.53
CA GLU A 278 12.88 -2.44 -16.20
C GLU A 278 14.08 -2.98 -17.00
N SER A 279 14.12 -4.29 -17.26
CA SER A 279 15.08 -4.92 -18.18
C SER A 279 15.02 -4.31 -19.59
N LYS A 280 13.80 -4.20 -20.15
CA LYS A 280 13.57 -3.56 -21.47
C LYS A 280 13.99 -2.09 -21.50
N LYS A 281 13.83 -1.36 -20.38
CA LYS A 281 14.27 0.03 -20.26
C LYS A 281 15.80 0.14 -20.22
N ALA A 282 16.48 -0.73 -19.46
CA ALA A 282 17.93 -0.76 -19.36
C ALA A 282 18.59 -1.06 -20.73
N ALA A 283 18.11 -2.07 -21.45
CA ALA A 283 18.63 -2.43 -22.77
C ALA A 283 18.51 -1.29 -23.80
N LYS A 284 17.47 -0.46 -23.71
CA LYS A 284 17.30 0.73 -24.58
C LYS A 284 18.24 1.88 -24.24
N GLN A 285 18.73 1.96 -23.00
CA GLN A 285 19.66 3.00 -22.57
C GLN A 285 21.09 2.70 -22.99
N GLU A 286 21.47 1.42 -23.07
CA GLU A 286 22.80 0.98 -23.55
C GLU A 286 22.99 1.11 -25.06
N GLN A 287 21.89 1.27 -25.81
CA GLN A 287 21.89 1.47 -27.27
C GLN A 287 21.96 2.94 -27.70
N LYS A 288 22.02 3.88 -26.75
CA LYS A 288 22.13 5.33 -26.99
C LYS A 288 23.48 5.84 -26.54
#